data_AF-A0A2H0WS73-F1
#
_entry.id   AF-A0A2H0WS73-F1
#
_cell.length_a   1.000
_cell.length_b   1.000
_cell.length_c   1.000
_cell.angle_alpha   90.00
_cell.angle_beta   90.00
_cell.angle_gamma   90.00
#
_symmetry.space_group_name_H-M   'P 1'
#
loop_
_entity.id
_entity.type
_entity.pdbx_description
1 polymer ?
#
loop_
_entity_poly.entity_id
_entity_poly.type
_entity_poly.pdbx_seq_one_letter_code
_entity_poly.pdbx_strand_id
1 'polypeptide(L)'
;MPRSLIYTTLMNNNKERQKFPVKKRRFSPFGRYFSYLDEIDEELKGSKEFGSFLILSLVEEIGEMARAYLAKHGRKPTNIASQKDETYEQELGDIILAIMRFARIKNIDLHKRIMYSLRKIRKRRSSPKI
;
A
#
# COMPACT_ATOMS: atom_id res chain seq x y z
N MET A 1 -39.36 30.23 13.05
CA MET A 1 -38.58 29.14 13.66
C MET A 1 -37.13 29.57 13.80
N PRO A 2 -36.54 29.66 15.00
CA PRO A 2 -35.19 30.21 15.19
C PRO A 2 -34.10 29.27 14.66
N ARG A 3 -33.11 29.83 13.93
CA ARG A 3 -31.98 29.12 13.28
C ARG A 3 -31.12 28.27 14.25
N SER A 4 -31.25 28.46 15.56
CA SER A 4 -30.50 27.72 16.58
C SER A 4 -30.95 26.26 16.72
N LEU A 5 -32.21 25.91 16.41
CA LEU A 5 -32.66 24.51 16.52
C LEU A 5 -32.15 23.60 15.38
N ILE A 6 -31.84 24.16 14.21
CA ILE A 6 -31.36 23.37 13.06
C ILE A 6 -29.92 22.90 13.29
N TYR A 7 -29.06 23.74 13.87
CA TYR A 7 -27.67 23.38 14.19
C TYR A 7 -27.58 22.30 15.28
N THR A 8 -28.46 22.35 16.29
CA THR A 8 -28.48 21.35 17.37
C THR A 8 -28.93 19.97 16.87
N THR A 9 -29.88 19.92 15.93
CA THR A 9 -30.35 18.65 15.34
C THR A 9 -29.30 18.04 14.39
N LEU A 10 -28.57 18.87 13.62
CA LEU A 10 -27.50 18.38 12.73
C LEU A 10 -26.23 17.92 13.48
N MET A 11 -25.95 18.46 14.66
CA MET A 11 -24.80 18.06 15.48
C MET A 11 -25.03 16.80 16.33
N ASN A 12 -26.27 16.30 16.41
CA ASN A 12 -26.58 15.10 17.20
C ASN A 12 -26.50 13.77 16.42
N ASN A 13 -26.37 13.80 15.09
CA ASN A 13 -26.31 12.59 14.25
C ASN A 13 -24.89 12.02 14.01
N ASN A 14 -23.86 12.57 14.66
CA ASN A 14 -22.47 12.09 14.56
C ASN A 14 -21.99 11.26 15.77
N LYS A 15 -22.92 10.69 16.53
CA LYS A 15 -22.62 9.78 17.66
C LYS A 15 -23.09 8.37 17.40
N GLU A 16 -22.56 7.71 16.37
CA GLU A 16 -22.52 6.24 16.27
C GLU A 16 -21.73 5.77 15.04
N ARG A 17 -20.49 6.23 14.88
CA ARG A 17 -19.53 5.42 14.11
C ARG A 17 -19.22 4.21 14.98
N GLN A 18 -19.80 3.05 14.65
CA GLN A 18 -19.47 1.76 15.26
C GLN A 18 -17.96 1.66 15.36
N LYS A 19 -17.43 1.75 16.59
CA LYS A 19 -16.03 1.49 16.86
C LYS A 19 -15.82 0.00 16.66
N PHE A 20 -15.47 -0.39 15.43
CA PHE A 20 -14.98 -1.74 15.16
C PHE A 20 -13.91 -2.07 16.20
N PRO A 21 -13.96 -3.25 16.85
CA PRO A 21 -13.00 -3.58 17.88
C PRO A 21 -11.60 -3.52 17.27
N VAL A 22 -10.82 -2.51 17.69
CA VAL A 22 -9.42 -2.39 17.34
C VAL A 22 -8.73 -3.59 17.95
N LYS A 23 -8.65 -4.70 17.21
CA LYS A 23 -7.82 -5.85 17.57
C LYS A 23 -6.47 -5.25 17.94
N LYS A 24 -6.01 -5.48 19.17
CA LYS A 24 -4.66 -5.08 19.61
C LYS A 24 -3.66 -5.68 18.64
N ARG A 25 -3.34 -4.95 17.57
CA ARG A 25 -2.39 -5.37 16.55
C ARG A 25 -1.05 -5.33 17.25
N ARG A 26 -0.52 -6.53 17.53
CA ARG A 26 0.84 -6.71 18.02
C ARG A 26 1.76 -5.80 17.22
N PHE A 27 2.58 -5.02 17.92
CA PHE A 27 3.59 -4.15 17.35
C PHE A 27 4.41 -4.96 16.34
N SER A 28 4.09 -4.84 15.06
CA SER A 28 4.78 -5.53 13.97
C SER A 28 5.59 -4.51 13.20
N PRO A 29 6.70 -4.91 12.55
CA PRO A 29 7.50 -3.99 11.74
C PRO A 29 6.69 -3.21 10.70
N PHE A 30 5.56 -3.78 10.24
CA PHE A 30 4.68 -3.17 9.24
C PHE A 30 3.37 -2.62 9.82
N GLY A 31 3.17 -2.74 11.15
CA GLY A 31 1.88 -2.50 11.80
C GLY A 31 1.39 -1.07 11.64
N ARG A 32 2.31 -0.08 11.68
CA ARG A 32 1.97 1.34 11.48
C ARG A 32 1.47 1.62 10.07
N TYR A 33 2.14 1.08 9.04
CA TYR A 33 1.71 1.24 7.64
C TYR A 33 0.35 0.61 7.38
N PHE A 34 0.10 -0.57 7.95
CA PHE A 34 -1.20 -1.24 7.82
C PHE A 34 -2.33 -0.44 8.47
N SER A 35 -2.06 0.33 9.54
CA SER A 35 -3.08 1.22 10.13
C SER A 35 -3.43 2.37 9.21
N TYR A 36 -2.45 3.09 8.65
CA TYR A 36 -2.71 4.15 7.66
C TYR A 36 -3.50 3.62 6.46
N LEU A 37 -3.11 2.45 5.99
CA LEU A 37 -3.78 1.80 4.87
C LEU A 37 -5.22 1.35 5.19
N ASP A 38 -5.54 1.04 6.45
CA ASP A 38 -6.91 0.72 6.84
C ASP A 38 -7.82 1.95 6.90
N GLU A 39 -7.26 3.11 7.22
CA GLU A 39 -7.95 4.40 7.16
C GLU A 39 -8.19 4.83 5.71
N ILE A 40 -7.19 4.68 4.84
CA ILE A 40 -7.28 5.05 3.42
C ILE A 40 -8.25 4.14 2.65
N ASP A 41 -8.20 2.83 2.91
CA ASP A 41 -8.98 1.83 2.15
C ASP A 41 -10.31 1.47 2.84
N GLU A 42 -10.83 2.29 3.77
CA GLU A 42 -12.06 2.01 4.52
C GLU A 42 -13.26 1.78 3.57
N GLU A 43 -13.37 2.57 2.51
CA GLU A 43 -14.45 2.52 1.52
C GLU A 43 -14.31 1.36 0.51
N LEU A 44 -13.09 0.83 0.33
CA LEU A 44 -12.79 -0.18 -0.68
C LEU A 44 -13.04 -1.63 -0.21
N LYS A 45 -13.27 -1.86 1.09
CA LYS A 45 -13.46 -3.19 1.68
C LYS A 45 -14.71 -3.94 1.18
N GLY A 46 -15.65 -3.25 0.54
CA GLY A 46 -16.94 -3.83 0.11
C GLY A 46 -17.02 -4.33 -1.33
N SER A 47 -16.03 -4.06 -2.20
CA SER A 47 -16.19 -4.34 -3.64
C SER A 47 -15.67 -5.72 -4.04
N LYS A 48 -16.46 -6.44 -4.86
CA LYS A 48 -16.06 -7.75 -5.44
C LYS A 48 -14.84 -7.64 -6.37
N GLU A 49 -14.59 -6.46 -6.93
CA GLU A 49 -13.50 -6.19 -7.89
C GLU A 49 -12.14 -5.96 -7.22
N PHE A 50 -12.11 -5.87 -5.89
CA PHE A 50 -10.95 -5.46 -5.12
C PHE A 50 -9.74 -6.38 -5.28
N GLY A 51 -9.95 -7.66 -5.60
CA GLY A 51 -8.84 -8.60 -5.83
C GLY A 51 -8.04 -8.34 -7.11
N SER A 52 -8.73 -8.00 -8.20
CA SER A 52 -8.12 -7.73 -9.51
C SER A 52 -7.40 -6.37 -9.51
N PHE A 53 -7.99 -5.39 -8.81
CA PHE A 53 -7.41 -4.06 -8.65
C PHE A 53 -5.99 -4.09 -8.07
N LEU A 54 -5.72 -4.96 -7.09
CA LEU A 54 -4.42 -4.99 -6.41
C LEU A 54 -3.26 -5.47 -7.28
N ILE A 55 -3.52 -6.44 -8.16
CA ILE A 55 -2.49 -6.92 -9.09
C ILE A 55 -2.25 -5.88 -10.17
N LEU A 56 -3.31 -5.22 -10.65
CA LEU A 56 -3.20 -4.13 -11.62
C LEU A 56 -2.39 -2.96 -11.05
N SER A 57 -2.69 -2.50 -9.83
CA SER A 57 -1.90 -1.45 -9.17
C SER A 57 -0.43 -1.85 -9.03
N LEU A 58 -0.12 -3.09 -8.64
CA LEU A 58 1.27 -3.52 -8.56
C LEU A 58 1.99 -3.48 -9.92
N VAL A 59 1.31 -3.83 -11.01
CA VAL A 59 1.88 -3.79 -12.36
C VAL A 59 2.08 -2.35 -12.84
N GLU A 60 1.16 -1.46 -12.49
CA GLU A 60 1.24 -0.01 -12.76
C GLU A 60 2.52 0.58 -12.15
N GLU A 61 2.72 0.43 -10.83
CA GLU A 61 3.91 0.98 -10.13
C GLU A 61 5.23 0.41 -10.69
N ILE A 62 5.23 -0.87 -11.12
CA ILE A 62 6.40 -1.48 -11.76
C ILE A 62 6.69 -0.83 -13.13
N GLY A 63 5.65 -0.50 -13.90
CA GLY A 63 5.78 0.20 -15.17
C GLY A 63 6.30 1.63 -15.00
N GLU A 64 5.82 2.33 -13.99
CA GLU A 64 6.23 3.67 -13.60
C GLU A 64 7.71 3.68 -13.18
N MET A 65 8.12 2.75 -12.31
CA MET A 65 9.51 2.55 -11.92
C MET A 65 10.42 2.26 -13.12
N ALA A 66 9.96 1.42 -14.07
CA ALA A 66 10.71 1.14 -15.30
C ALA A 66 10.88 2.40 -16.15
N ARG A 67 9.83 3.23 -16.27
CA ARG A 67 9.86 4.52 -16.95
C ARG A 67 10.84 5.49 -16.29
N ALA A 68 10.78 5.64 -14.97
CA ALA A 68 11.69 6.48 -14.20
C ALA A 68 13.15 6.00 -14.29
N TYR A 69 13.39 4.69 -14.25
CA TYR A 69 14.72 4.12 -14.41
C TYR A 69 15.29 4.40 -15.82
N LEU A 70 14.48 4.20 -16.87
CA LEU A 70 14.87 4.49 -18.26
C LEU A 70 15.08 5.98 -18.52
N ALA A 71 14.29 6.85 -17.91
CA ALA A 71 14.52 8.30 -17.95
C ALA A 71 15.90 8.67 -17.38
N LYS A 72 16.31 8.01 -16.29
CA LYS A 72 17.60 8.25 -15.62
C LYS A 72 18.81 7.57 -16.31
N HIS A 73 18.61 6.46 -17.03
CA HIS A 73 19.71 5.63 -17.56
C HIS A 73 19.66 5.35 -19.09
N GLY A 74 18.64 5.84 -19.81
CA GLY A 74 18.38 5.54 -21.23
C GLY A 74 18.57 6.72 -22.20
N ARG A 75 19.02 6.41 -23.43
CA ARG A 75 19.25 7.36 -24.53
C ARG A 75 17.96 7.78 -25.24
N LYS A 76 17.36 8.92 -24.89
CA LYS A 76 17.00 10.02 -25.82
C LYS A 76 16.35 11.20 -25.05
N PRO A 77 16.86 12.44 -25.22
CA PRO A 77 16.45 13.62 -24.46
C PRO A 77 15.26 14.33 -25.13
N THR A 78 14.16 13.64 -25.43
CA THR A 78 13.03 14.28 -26.14
C THR A 78 11.84 14.64 -25.25
N ASN A 79 11.87 14.32 -23.95
CA ASN A 79 10.77 14.71 -23.06
C ASN A 79 11.26 15.08 -21.64
N ILE A 80 11.88 16.25 -21.51
CA ILE A 80 12.53 16.75 -20.29
C ILE A 80 11.50 17.06 -19.18
N ALA A 81 10.25 17.33 -19.55
CA ALA A 81 9.16 17.58 -18.60
C ALA A 81 8.77 16.33 -17.79
N SER A 82 8.71 15.16 -18.45
CA SER A 82 8.32 13.89 -17.81
C SER A 82 9.40 13.24 -16.95
N GLN A 83 10.67 13.68 -17.06
CA GLN A 83 11.77 13.13 -16.26
C GLN A 83 11.91 13.79 -14.88
N LYS A 84 11.16 14.86 -14.62
CA LYS A 84 11.38 15.74 -13.46
C LYS A 84 10.38 15.50 -12.33
N ASP A 85 9.22 14.93 -12.63
CA ASP A 85 8.10 14.87 -11.69
C ASP A 85 8.09 13.58 -10.85
N GLU A 86 8.74 12.50 -11.31
CA GLU A 86 8.76 11.20 -10.64
C GLU A 86 10.19 10.65 -10.52
N THR A 87 10.63 10.43 -9.28
CA THR A 87 11.94 9.86 -8.99
C THR A 87 11.84 8.34 -8.82
N TYR A 88 12.87 7.61 -9.25
CA TYR A 88 13.00 6.17 -9.01
C TYR A 88 12.77 5.75 -7.55
N GLU A 89 13.08 6.63 -6.58
CA GLU A 89 12.88 6.38 -5.15
C GLU A 89 11.41 6.45 -4.74
N GLN A 90 10.63 7.35 -5.33
CA GLN A 90 9.18 7.43 -5.13
C GLN A 90 8.49 6.16 -5.65
N GLU A 91 8.78 5.79 -6.90
CA GLU A 91 8.21 4.57 -7.52
C GLU A 91 8.53 3.29 -6.74
N LEU A 92 9.74 3.20 -6.18
CA LEU A 92 10.08 2.10 -5.29
C LEU A 92 9.20 2.10 -4.03
N GLY A 93 8.91 3.27 -3.46
CA GLY A 93 7.99 3.44 -2.35
C GLY A 93 6.58 2.97 -2.68
N ASP A 94 6.07 3.33 -3.87
CA ASP A 94 4.73 2.99 -4.31
C ASP A 94 4.58 1.48 -4.57
N ILE A 95 5.59 0.83 -5.16
CA ILE A 95 5.65 -0.64 -5.25
C ILE A 95 5.57 -1.29 -3.86
N ILE A 96 6.34 -0.78 -2.90
CA ILE A 96 6.34 -1.31 -1.54
C ILE A 96 4.96 -1.12 -0.89
N LEU A 97 4.31 0.02 -1.11
CA LEU A 97 2.97 0.30 -0.61
C LEU A 97 1.92 -0.63 -1.24
N ALA A 98 1.99 -0.86 -2.55
CA ALA A 98 1.14 -1.79 -3.27
C ALA A 98 1.27 -3.23 -2.74
N ILE A 99 2.50 -3.69 -2.48
CA ILE A 99 2.77 -4.99 -1.84
C ILE A 99 2.18 -5.03 -0.42
N MET A 100 2.31 -3.96 0.36
CA MET A 100 1.73 -3.87 1.70
C MET A 100 0.20 -3.92 1.67
N ARG A 101 -0.45 -3.19 0.75
CA ARG A 101 -1.90 -3.26 0.52
C ARG A 101 -2.32 -4.68 0.18
N PHE A 102 -1.64 -5.31 -0.79
CA PHE A 102 -1.91 -6.69 -1.19
C PHE A 102 -1.82 -7.66 0.00
N ALA A 103 -0.74 -7.57 0.79
CA ALA A 103 -0.53 -8.43 1.94
C ALA A 103 -1.59 -8.21 3.03
N ARG A 104 -1.95 -6.95 3.32
CA ARG A 104 -3.01 -6.60 4.28
C ARG A 104 -4.33 -7.27 3.89
N ILE A 105 -4.72 -7.14 2.63
CA ILE A 105 -6.03 -7.59 2.11
C ILE A 105 -6.10 -9.11 2.03
N LYS A 106 -5.01 -9.76 1.59
CA LYS A 106 -4.91 -11.23 1.56
C LYS A 106 -4.52 -11.84 2.91
N ASN A 107 -4.41 -11.04 3.97
CA ASN A 107 -4.01 -11.46 5.31
C ASN A 107 -2.68 -12.25 5.32
N ILE A 108 -1.69 -11.77 4.58
CA ILE A 108 -0.36 -12.36 4.45
C ILE A 108 0.57 -11.74 5.49
N ASP A 109 1.20 -12.58 6.31
CA ASP A 109 2.29 -12.17 7.20
C ASP A 109 3.59 -11.94 6.41
N LEU A 110 3.82 -10.67 6.04
CA LEU A 110 5.03 -10.24 5.31
C LEU A 110 6.32 -10.59 6.04
N HIS A 111 6.37 -10.42 7.36
CA HIS A 111 7.57 -10.73 8.14
C HIS A 111 7.93 -12.22 7.98
N LYS A 112 6.97 -13.12 8.15
CA LYS A 112 7.18 -14.56 7.95
C LYS A 112 7.63 -14.89 6.53
N ARG A 113 7.05 -14.25 5.50
CA ARG A 113 7.44 -14.48 4.10
C ARG A 113 8.86 -13.99 3.79
N ILE A 114 9.22 -12.80 4.26
CA ILE A 114 10.57 -12.24 4.10
C ILE A 114 11.59 -13.14 4.81
N MET A 115 11.32 -13.49 6.08
CA MET A 115 12.21 -14.37 6.85
C MET A 115 12.37 -15.76 6.22
N TYR A 116 11.33 -16.28 5.57
CA TYR A 116 11.42 -17.52 4.79
C TYR A 116 12.35 -17.38 3.58
N SER A 117 12.19 -16.31 2.79
CA SER A 117 13.05 -16.04 1.62
C SER A 117 14.52 -15.83 2.01
N LEU A 118 14.78 -15.09 3.09
CA LEU A 118 16.14 -14.90 3.63
C LEU A 118 16.79 -16.24 4.02
N ARG A 119 16.04 -17.09 4.74
CA ARG A 119 16.52 -18.44 5.10
C ARG A 119 16.84 -19.28 3.87
N LYS A 120 15.99 -19.21 2.83
CA LYS A 120 16.21 -19.91 1.55
C LYS A 120 17.48 -19.44 0.85
N ILE A 121 17.74 -18.14 0.80
CA ILE A 121 18.97 -17.57 0.24
C ILE A 121 20.19 -18.05 1.02
N ARG A 122 20.13 -18.00 2.36
CA ARG A 122 21.21 -18.48 3.23
C ARG A 122 21.51 -19.96 3.00
N LYS A 123 20.47 -20.80 2.89
CA LYS A 123 20.63 -22.24 2.61
C LYS A 123 21.28 -22.52 1.25
N ARG A 124 20.96 -21.74 0.21
CA ARG A 124 21.59 -21.88 -1.12
C ARG A 124 23.08 -21.56 -1.11
N ARG A 125 23.52 -20.64 -0.25
CA ARG A 125 24.94 -20.34 -0.07
C ARG A 125 25.69 -21.48 0.65
N SER A 126 25.06 -22.14 1.61
CA SER A 126 25.66 -23.24 2.37
C SER A 126 25.56 -24.62 1.70
N SER A 127 24.61 -24.80 0.78
CA SER A 127 24.41 -26.05 0.02
C SER A 127 23.90 -25.71 -1.38
N PRO A 128 24.81 -25.45 -2.33
CA PRO A 128 24.45 -25.25 -3.73
C PRO A 128 23.65 -26.46 -4.23
N LYS A 129 22.63 -26.23 -5.07
CA LYS A 129 22.07 -27.35 -5.83
C LYS A 129 23.15 -27.80 -6.81
N ILE A 130 23.54 -29.07 -6.70
CA ILE A 130 24.31 -29.77 -7.73
C ILE A 130 23.52 -29.71 -9.03
#